data_AF-A0A352IQW2-F1
#
_entry.id   AF-A0A352IQW2-F1
#
_cell.length_a   1.000
_cell.length_b   1.000
_cell.length_c   1.000
_cell.angle_alpha   90.00
_cell.angle_beta   90.00
_cell.angle_gamma   90.00
#
_symmetry.space_group_name_H-M   'P 1'
#
loop_
_entity.id
_entity.type
_entity.pdbx_description
1 polymer ?
#
loop_
_entity_poly.entity_id
_entity_poly.type
_entity_poly.pdbx_seq_one_letter_code
_entity_poly.pdbx_strand_id
1 'polypeptide(L)' 'KGVMILSSWLASHFAVNDPMHLSASLTFEQNYGEVDGDSASLAELCALISSLSGIPVRQDLAITGSVNQFGEVQP' A
#
# COMPACT_ATOMS: atom_id res chain seq x y z
N LYS A 1 -3.63 2.91 -10.75
CA LYS A 1 -3.99 4.08 -9.90
C LYS A 1 -3.53 3.91 -8.46
N GLY A 2 -3.76 2.74 -7.84
CA GLY A 2 -3.33 2.44 -6.46
C GLY A 2 -1.87 2.76 -6.15
N VAL A 3 -0.92 2.34 -6.99
CA VAL A 3 0.52 2.63 -6.80
C VAL A 3 0.81 4.13 -6.63
N MET A 4 0.17 5.01 -7.40
CA MET A 4 0.38 6.46 -7.25
C MET A 4 -0.18 7.00 -5.93
N ILE A 5 -1.30 6.45 -5.46
CA ILE A 5 -1.90 6.80 -4.17
C ILE A 5 -0.95 6.39 -3.02
N LEU A 6 -0.43 5.17 -3.07
CA LEU A 6 0.49 4.65 -2.06
C LEU A 6 1.79 5.44 -2.02
N SER A 7 2.38 5.73 -3.19
CA SER A 7 3.59 6.55 -3.28
C SER A 7 3.36 7.96 -2.73
N SER A 8 2.19 8.57 -3.01
CA SER A 8 1.85 9.90 -2.49
C SER A 8 1.67 9.89 -0.97
N TRP A 9 1.04 8.85 -0.41
CA TRP A 9 0.84 8.71 1.03
C TRP A 9 2.16 8.47 1.77
N LEU A 10 3.03 7.60 1.24
CA LEU A 10 4.35 7.34 1.82
C LEU A 10 5.24 8.59 1.77
N ALA A 11 5.23 9.32 0.66
CA ALA A 11 5.98 10.55 0.54
C ALA A 11 5.48 11.63 1.51
N SER A 12 4.16 11.78 1.67
CA SER A 12 3.59 12.76 2.59
C SER A 12 3.85 12.46 4.06
N HIS A 13 4.10 11.20 4.42
CA HIS A 13 4.40 10.79 5.80
C HIS A 13 5.90 10.74 6.11
N PHE A 14 6.73 10.28 5.17
CA PHE A 14 8.14 9.96 5.42
C PHE A 14 9.14 10.85 4.67
N ALA A 15 8.69 11.61 3.68
CA ALA A 15 9.53 12.42 2.79
C ALA A 15 9.03 13.87 2.71
N VAL A 16 8.66 14.45 3.86
CA VAL A 16 8.05 15.79 3.96
C VAL A 16 9.03 16.90 3.54
N ASN A 17 10.28 16.80 3.99
CA ASN A 17 11.31 17.83 3.77
C ASN A 17 12.42 17.39 2.82
N ASP A 18 12.51 16.08 2.53
CA ASP A 18 13.58 15.45 1.77
C ASP A 18 12.99 14.56 0.67
N PRO A 19 13.73 14.26 -0.40
CA PRO A 19 13.30 13.29 -1.40
C PRO A 19 12.99 11.93 -0.78
N MET A 20 12.01 11.21 -1.35
CA MET A 20 11.67 9.87 -0.87
C MET A 20 12.77 8.85 -1.25
N HIS A 21 13.63 8.51 -0.29
CA HIS A 21 14.68 7.49 -0.42
C HIS A 21 14.15 6.07 -0.15
N LEU A 22 13.06 5.70 -0.82
CA LEU A 22 12.42 4.39 -0.66
C LEU A 22 12.32 3.69 -2.02
N SER A 23 12.75 2.43 -2.06
CA SER A 23 12.41 1.50 -3.13
C SER A 23 11.63 0.34 -2.53
N ALA A 24 10.48 0.04 -3.10
CA ALA A 24 9.63 -1.06 -2.68
C ALA A 24 9.08 -1.79 -3.91
N SER A 25 8.83 -3.08 -3.77
CA SER A 25 8.19 -3.91 -4.78
C SER A 25 7.02 -4.62 -4.12
N LEU A 26 5.90 -4.68 -4.82
CA LEU A 26 4.70 -5.33 -4.35
C LEU A 26 4.19 -6.25 -5.45
N THR A 27 3.88 -7.49 -5.07
CA THR A 27 3.51 -8.55 -6.00
C THR A 27 2.25 -9.23 -5.49
N PHE A 28 1.29 -9.45 -6.37
CA PHE A 28 0.22 -10.40 -6.14
C PHE A 28 0.73 -11.78 -6.53
N GLU A 29 1.10 -12.58 -5.52
CA GLU A 29 1.60 -13.92 -5.75
C GLU A 29 0.58 -14.78 -6.48
N GLN A 30 1.08 -15.62 -7.40
CA GLN A 30 0.26 -16.53 -8.22
C GLN A 30 -0.86 -15.85 -9.02
N ASN A 31 -0.77 -14.54 -9.25
CA ASN A 31 -1.68 -13.86 -10.17
C ASN A 31 -1.16 -13.97 -11.61
N TYR A 32 -1.97 -14.57 -12.48
CA TYR A 32 -1.66 -14.75 -13.90
C TYR A 32 -2.50 -13.85 -14.82
N GLY A 33 -3.37 -13.02 -14.25
CA GLY A 33 -4.21 -12.07 -14.96
C GLY A 33 -3.85 -10.61 -14.66
N GLU A 34 -4.50 -9.69 -15.36
CA GLU A 34 -4.41 -8.27 -15.03
C GLU A 34 -5.14 -7.97 -13.72
N VAL A 35 -4.57 -7.05 -12.92
CA VAL A 35 -5.23 -6.49 -11.74
C VAL A 35 -5.74 -5.11 -12.11
N ASP A 36 -7.04 -4.89 -11.97
CA ASP A 36 -7.68 -3.58 -12.12
C ASP A 36 -8.46 -3.19 -10.86
N GLY A 37 -8.80 -1.92 -10.75
CA GLY A 37 -9.45 -1.33 -9.58
C GLY A 37 -8.48 -0.81 -8.52
N ASP A 38 -9.02 -0.39 -7.39
CA ASP A 38 -8.28 0.15 -6.24
C ASP A 38 -8.61 -0.54 -4.91
N SER A 39 -9.50 -1.53 -4.91
CA SER A 39 -9.94 -2.26 -3.71
C SER A 39 -8.84 -3.08 -3.02
N ALA A 40 -7.68 -3.26 -3.65
CA ALA A 40 -6.53 -3.89 -3.00
C ALA A 40 -5.64 -2.88 -2.25
N SER A 41 -5.79 -1.58 -2.48
CA SER A 41 -4.82 -0.57 -2.02
C SER A 41 -4.69 -0.47 -0.50
N LEU A 42 -5.73 -0.80 0.28
CA LEU A 42 -5.61 -0.92 1.73
C LEU A 42 -4.68 -2.08 2.13
N ALA A 43 -4.82 -3.24 1.48
CA ALA A 43 -3.97 -4.39 1.74
C ALA A 43 -2.50 -4.11 1.32
N GLU A 44 -2.32 -3.46 0.17
CA GLU A 44 -1.01 -3.04 -0.31
C GLU A 44 -0.31 -2.09 0.69
N LEU A 45 -1.05 -1.11 1.22
CA LEU A 45 -0.53 -0.19 2.23
C LEU A 45 -0.11 -0.92 3.52
N CYS A 46 -0.95 -1.84 4.02
CA CYS A 46 -0.62 -2.65 5.19
C CYS A 46 0.64 -3.50 4.97
N ALA A 47 0.81 -4.10 3.79
CA ALA A 47 1.99 -4.87 3.44
C ALA A 47 3.27 -4.01 3.42
N LEU A 48 3.19 -2.79 2.85
CA LEU A 48 4.30 -1.84 2.82
C LEU A 48 4.68 -1.37 4.23
N ILE A 49 3.71 -0.96 5.05
CA ILE A 49 3.97 -0.53 6.44
C ILE A 49 4.52 -1.68 7.27
N SER A 50 4.01 -2.90 7.10
CA SER A 50 4.53 -4.09 7.78
C SER A 50 6.01 -4.33 7.43
N SER A 51 6.36 -4.27 6.14
CA SER A 51 7.73 -4.42 5.66
C SER A 51 8.65 -3.31 6.21
N LEU A 52 8.19 -2.06 6.22
CA LEU A 52 8.94 -0.92 6.74
C LEU A 52 9.15 -0.95 8.27
N SER A 53 8.14 -1.38 9.01
CA SER A 53 8.16 -1.38 10.49
C SER A 53 8.73 -2.66 11.11
N GLY A 54 8.83 -3.75 10.33
CA GLY A 54 9.18 -5.07 10.85
C GLY A 54 8.08 -5.73 11.68
N ILE A 55 6.86 -5.16 11.71
CA ILE A 55 5.73 -5.69 12.48
C ILE A 55 4.92 -6.62 11.56
N PRO A 56 4.76 -7.91 11.88
CA PRO A 56 4.04 -8.85 11.02
C PRO A 56 2.54 -8.58 11.00
N VAL A 57 1.91 -8.74 9.82
CA VAL A 57 0.45 -8.71 9.67
C VAL A 57 -0.15 -10.06 10.05
N ARG A 58 -1.29 -10.02 10.74
CA ARG A 58 -2.13 -11.19 11.01
C ARG A 58 -2.62 -11.84 9.72
N GLN A 59 -2.26 -13.11 9.51
CA GLN A 59 -2.62 -13.86 8.30
C GLN A 59 -4.02 -14.51 8.37
N ASP A 60 -4.66 -14.45 9.54
CA ASP A 60 -6.03 -14.96 9.77
C ASP A 60 -7.13 -13.95 9.44
N LEU A 61 -6.75 -12.79 8.88
CA LEU A 61 -7.66 -11.71 8.48
C LEU A 61 -7.42 -11.35 7.00
N ALA A 62 -8.48 -11.42 6.18
CA ALA A 62 -8.46 -10.91 4.82
C ALA A 62 -8.77 -9.41 4.79
N ILE A 63 -8.20 -8.70 3.82
CA ILE A 63 -8.37 -7.24 3.65
C ILE A 63 -8.91 -6.97 2.25
N THR A 64 -9.92 -6.10 2.17
CA THR A 64 -10.40 -5.46 0.95
C THR A 64 -10.81 -4.03 1.30
N GLY A 65 -10.68 -3.12 0.34
CA GLY A 65 -10.98 -1.70 0.49
C GLY A 65 -9.94 -0.85 -0.21
N SER A 66 -10.39 0.27 -0.77
CA SER A 66 -9.49 1.27 -1.33
C SER A 66 -9.11 2.31 -0.27
N VAL A 67 -7.93 2.90 -0.42
CA VAL A 67 -7.49 4.06 0.36
C VAL A 67 -7.29 5.26 -0.55
N ASN A 68 -7.51 6.45 -0.01
CA ASN A 68 -7.17 7.69 -0.67
C ASN A 68 -5.73 8.14 -0.32
N GLN A 69 -5.28 9.23 -0.95
CA GLN A 69 -3.93 9.80 -0.73
C GLN A 69 -3.68 10.32 0.69
N PHE A 70 -4.73 10.48 1.50
CA PHE A 70 -4.67 10.87 2.91
C PHE A 70 -4.67 9.66 3.85
N GLY A 71 -4.82 8.44 3.31
CA GLY A 71 -4.86 7.19 4.07
C GLY A 71 -6.24 6.83 4.58
N GLU A 72 -7.29 7.49 4.10
CA GLU A 72 -8.67 7.22 4.50
C GLU A 72 -9.23 6.07 3.65
N VAL A 73 -9.86 5.10 4.31
CA VAL A 73 -10.56 4.00 3.64
C VAL A 73 -11.80 4.55 2.94
N GLN A 74 -12.01 4.16 1.68
CA GLN A 74 -13.18 4.56 0.89
C GLN A 74 -14.28 3.48 0.93
N PRO A 75 -15.57 3.87 0.77
CA PRO A 75 -16.69 2.93 0.74
C PRO A 75 -16.69 2.01 -0.48
#